data_AF-A0A6I2WVC0-F1
#
_entry.id   AF-A0A6I2WVC0-F1
#
_cell.length_a   1.000
_cell.length_b   1.000
_cell.length_c   1.000
_cell.angle_alpha   90.00
_cell.angle_beta   90.00
_cell.angle_gamma   90.00
#
_symmetry.space_group_name_H-M   'P 1'
#
loop_
_entity.id
_entity.type
_entity.pdbx_description
1 polymer ?
#
loop_
_entity_poly.entity_id
_entity_poly.type
_entity_poly.pdbx_seq_one_letter_code
_entity_poly.pdbx_strand_id
1 'polypeptide(L)'
;MRRRPSSTAAAVALAPLGAGILVAAALPPWGWWPLALVGLGIWEWLLVGKRSAVRARRTALFSFGWFLPGLAWMWYVSIPGFALVLLLFAGF
;
A
#
# COMPACT_ATOMS: atom_id res chain seq x y z
N MET A 1 12.56 -27.05 9.40
CA MET A 1 12.10 -26.47 8.12
C MET A 1 10.61 -26.14 8.22
N ARG A 2 10.24 -24.85 8.38
CA ARG A 2 8.83 -24.43 8.41
C ARG A 2 8.36 -24.25 6.96
N ARG A 3 7.57 -25.19 6.43
CA ARG A 3 6.94 -25.04 5.10
C ARG A 3 6.05 -23.79 5.15
N ARG A 4 6.42 -22.73 4.41
CA ARG A 4 5.53 -21.59 4.22
C ARG A 4 4.31 -22.10 3.42
N PRO A 5 3.07 -21.92 3.90
CA PRO A 5 1.90 -22.28 3.13
C PRO A 5 1.97 -21.57 1.76
N SER A 6 1.53 -22.27 0.71
CA SER A 6 1.38 -21.69 -0.62
C SER A 6 0.42 -20.50 -0.53
N SER A 7 0.97 -19.31 -0.40
CA SER A 7 0.19 -18.08 -0.35
C SER A 7 -0.44 -17.87 -1.72
N THR A 8 -1.77 -17.96 -1.79
CA THR A 8 -2.54 -17.66 -2.99
C THR A 8 -2.20 -16.26 -3.50
N ALA A 9 -2.23 -16.04 -4.81
CA ALA A 9 -1.90 -14.74 -5.41
C ALA A 9 -2.69 -13.57 -4.76
N ALA A 10 -3.94 -13.83 -4.34
CA ALA A 10 -4.77 -12.88 -3.59
C ALA A 10 -4.14 -12.49 -2.24
N ALA A 11 -3.69 -13.46 -1.44
CA ALA A 11 -3.03 -13.20 -0.14
C ALA A 11 -1.71 -12.42 -0.32
N VAL A 12 -1.01 -12.63 -1.44
CA VAL A 12 0.21 -11.89 -1.79
C VAL A 12 -0.07 -10.41 -2.10
N ALA A 13 -1.26 -10.08 -2.61
CA ALA A 13 -1.67 -8.73 -2.94
C ALA A 13 -2.40 -7.99 -1.80
N LEU A 14 -3.22 -8.71 -1.04
CA LEU A 14 -4.00 -8.15 0.08
C LEU A 14 -3.13 -7.60 1.20
N ALA A 15 -2.04 -8.29 1.56
CA ALA A 15 -1.16 -7.87 2.65
C ALA A 15 -0.50 -6.50 2.42
N PRO A 16 0.16 -6.22 1.26
CA PRO A 16 0.72 -4.90 1.01
C PRO A 16 -0.35 -3.83 0.85
N LEU A 17 -1.47 -4.10 0.16
CA LEU A 17 -2.59 -3.15 0.05
C LEU A 17 -3.14 -2.76 1.43
N GLY A 18 -3.40 -3.75 2.29
CA GLY A 18 -3.87 -3.53 3.64
C GLY A 18 -2.87 -2.72 4.48
N ALA A 19 -1.57 -3.00 4.35
CA ALA A 19 -0.53 -2.20 5.00
C ALA A 19 -0.56 -0.73 4.58
N GLY A 20 -0.81 -0.44 3.30
CA GLY A 20 -1.00 0.93 2.81
C GLY A 20 -2.25 1.60 3.38
N ILE A 21 -3.36 0.87 3.47
CA ILE A 21 -4.62 1.38 4.05
C ILE A 21 -4.43 1.76 5.52
N LEU A 22 -3.63 0.99 6.28
CA LEU A 22 -3.29 1.33 7.67
C LEU A 22 -2.55 2.68 7.75
N VAL A 23 -1.65 2.95 6.81
CA VAL A 23 -0.97 4.25 6.74
C VAL A 23 -1.95 5.36 6.36
N ALA A 24 -2.87 5.11 5.42
CA ALA A 24 -3.90 6.09 5.08
C ALA A 24 -4.81 6.43 6.28
N ALA A 25 -5.20 5.43 7.08
CA ALA A 25 -6.01 5.64 8.28
C ALA A 25 -5.29 6.43 9.39
N ALA A 26 -3.96 6.52 9.32
CA ALA A 26 -3.18 7.35 10.24
C ALA A 26 -3.24 8.85 9.88
N LEU A 27 -3.67 9.19 8.67
CA LEU A 27 -3.80 10.57 8.20
C LEU A 27 -5.20 11.14 8.57
N PRO A 28 -5.39 12.47 8.49
CA PRO A 28 -6.72 13.06 8.58
C PRO A 28 -7.68 12.41 7.56
N PRO A 29 -8.95 12.18 7.92
CA PRO A 29 -9.66 12.69 9.11
C PRO A 29 -9.47 11.88 10.40
N TRP A 30 -9.05 10.61 10.35
CA TRP A 30 -9.02 9.73 11.53
C TRP A 30 -7.83 9.99 12.45
N GLY A 31 -6.64 10.22 11.89
CA GLY A 31 -5.45 10.55 12.66
C GLY A 31 -4.96 9.43 13.59
N TRP A 32 -5.24 8.16 13.28
CA TRP A 32 -4.83 7.01 14.11
C TRP A 32 -3.33 6.70 13.94
N TRP A 33 -2.49 7.61 14.45
CA TRP A 33 -1.03 7.65 14.21
C TRP A 33 -0.27 6.32 14.41
N PRO A 34 -0.61 5.41 15.35
CA PRO A 34 0.15 4.15 15.49
C PRO A 34 0.01 3.24 14.28
N LEU A 35 -1.10 3.35 13.53
CA LEU A 35 -1.34 2.52 12.35
C LEU A 35 -0.33 2.80 11.23
N ALA A 36 0.25 4.01 11.17
CA ALA A 36 1.33 4.29 10.24
C ALA A 36 2.55 3.39 10.52
N LEU A 37 2.94 3.27 11.79
CA LEU A 37 4.06 2.42 12.20
C LEU A 37 3.77 0.95 11.93
N VAL A 38 2.55 0.51 12.21
CA VAL A 38 2.11 -0.87 11.93
C VAL A 38 2.14 -1.16 10.43
N GLY A 39 1.57 -0.28 9.61
CA GLY A 39 1.56 -0.41 8.15
C GLY A 39 2.97 -0.46 7.55
N LEU A 40 3.85 0.46 7.97
CA LEU A 40 5.25 0.48 7.54
C LEU A 40 6.01 -0.78 8.00
N GLY A 41 5.79 -1.25 9.23
CA GLY A 41 6.39 -2.48 9.74
C GLY A 41 5.96 -3.72 8.97
N ILE A 42 4.68 -3.84 8.63
CA ILE A 42 4.17 -4.93 7.79
C ILE A 42 4.78 -4.85 6.39
N TRP A 43 4.83 -3.66 5.79
CA TRP A 43 5.44 -3.47 4.47
C TRP A 43 6.91 -3.89 4.47
N GLU A 44 7.73 -3.41 5.40
CA GLU A 44 9.14 -3.80 5.53
C GLU A 44 9.29 -5.31 5.70
N TRP A 45 8.49 -5.92 6.58
CA TRP A 45 8.51 -7.38 6.79
C TRP A 45 8.18 -8.16 5.50
N LEU A 46 7.28 -7.64 4.67
CA LEU A 46 6.96 -8.22 3.36
C LEU A 46 8.12 -8.06 2.35
N LEU A 47 9.04 -7.13 2.52
CA LEU A 47 10.16 -6.92 1.60
C LEU A 47 11.41 -7.74 1.96
N VAL A 48 11.54 -8.21 3.20
CA VAL A 48 12.73 -8.95 3.67
C VAL A 48 13.04 -10.17 2.79
N GLY A 49 14.27 -10.21 2.27
CA GLY A 49 14.78 -11.31 1.45
C GLY A 49 14.10 -11.48 0.09
N LYS A 50 13.39 -10.44 -0.41
CA LYS A 50 12.75 -10.46 -1.73
C LYS A 50 13.64 -9.81 -2.79
N ARG A 51 13.60 -10.37 -4.01
CA ARG A 51 14.22 -9.80 -5.21
C ARG A 51 13.63 -8.41 -5.53
N SER A 52 14.41 -7.55 -6.17
CA SER A 52 14.03 -6.18 -6.55
C SER A 52 12.67 -6.09 -7.24
N ALA A 53 12.40 -6.94 -8.25
CA ALA A 53 11.11 -6.96 -8.96
C ALA A 53 9.91 -7.26 -8.05
N VAL A 54 10.08 -8.17 -7.08
CA VAL A 54 9.03 -8.49 -6.11
C VAL A 54 8.84 -7.36 -5.11
N ARG A 55 9.94 -6.70 -4.71
CA ARG A 55 9.89 -5.52 -3.84
C ARG A 55 9.13 -4.39 -4.54
N ALA A 56 9.49 -4.05 -5.78
CA ALA A 56 8.82 -3.03 -6.57
C ALA A 56 7.30 -3.28 -6.66
N ARG A 57 6.88 -4.51 -7.02
CA ARG A 57 5.46 -4.85 -7.08
C ARG A 57 4.74 -4.72 -5.73
N ARG A 58 5.36 -5.16 -4.63
CA ARG A 58 4.77 -5.07 -3.28
C ARG A 58 4.68 -3.63 -2.78
N THR A 59 5.70 -2.83 -3.07
CA THR A 59 5.71 -1.40 -2.76
C THR A 59 4.65 -0.67 -3.56
N ALA A 60 4.51 -0.93 -4.87
CA ALA A 60 3.44 -0.33 -5.67
C ALA A 60 2.05 -0.63 -5.08
N LEU A 61 1.79 -1.89 -4.72
CA LEU A 61 0.53 -2.28 -4.06
C LEU A 61 0.32 -1.60 -2.71
N PHE A 62 1.37 -1.48 -1.88
CA PHE A 62 1.31 -0.70 -0.65
C PHE A 62 0.98 0.77 -0.90
N SER A 63 1.66 1.39 -1.86
CA SER A 63 1.43 2.77 -2.23
C SER A 63 0.02 2.99 -2.78
N PHE A 64 -0.55 2.05 -3.54
CA PHE A 64 -1.96 2.11 -3.94
C PHE A 64 -2.90 2.06 -2.72
N GLY A 65 -2.64 1.18 -1.76
CA GLY A 65 -3.42 1.11 -0.52
C GLY A 65 -3.39 2.41 0.29
N TRP A 66 -2.28 3.14 0.23
CA TRP A 66 -2.12 4.43 0.88
C TRP A 66 -2.74 5.59 0.07
N PHE A 67 -2.31 5.78 -1.17
CA PHE A 67 -2.67 6.97 -1.96
C PHE A 67 -4.08 6.93 -2.52
N LEU A 68 -4.66 5.75 -2.78
CA LEU A 68 -6.03 5.67 -3.30
C LEU A 68 -7.04 6.35 -2.37
N PRO A 69 -7.11 6.03 -1.05
CA PRO A 69 -7.95 6.79 -0.13
C PRO A 69 -7.42 8.20 0.14
N GLY A 70 -6.09 8.39 0.22
CA GLY A 70 -5.49 9.71 0.50
C GLY A 70 -5.73 10.77 -0.59
N LEU A 71 -5.93 10.34 -1.84
CA LEU A 71 -6.19 11.20 -3.00
C LEU A 71 -7.65 11.14 -3.47
N ALA A 72 -8.51 10.36 -2.82
CA ALA A 72 -9.90 10.17 -3.26
C ALA A 72 -10.70 11.48 -3.38
N TRP A 73 -10.33 12.50 -2.61
CA TRP A 73 -10.94 13.84 -2.68
C TRP A 73 -10.77 14.50 -4.07
N MET A 74 -9.70 14.17 -4.80
CA MET A 74 -9.46 14.70 -6.15
C MET A 74 -10.53 14.24 -7.16
N TRP A 75 -11.27 13.17 -6.86
CA TRP A 75 -12.39 12.71 -7.69
C TRP A 75 -13.41 13.83 -7.94
N TYR A 76 -13.61 14.70 -6.95
CA TYR A 76 -14.55 15.83 -7.02
C TYR A 76 -13.97 17.07 -7.70
N VAL A 77 -12.67 17.08 -8.02
CA VAL A 77 -11.97 18.20 -8.68
C VAL A 77 -11.68 17.87 -10.14
N SER A 78 -11.07 16.71 -10.39
CA SER A 78 -10.70 16.24 -11.72
C SER A 78 -10.41 14.74 -11.70
N ILE A 79 -11.33 13.95 -12.27
CA ILE A 79 -11.16 12.50 -12.45
C ILE A 79 -9.86 12.16 -13.22
N PRO A 80 -9.51 12.80 -14.36
CA PRO A 80 -8.26 12.49 -15.04
C PRO A 80 -7.03 12.91 -14.23
N GLY A 81 -7.09 14.03 -13.50
CA GLY A 81 -6.02 14.45 -12.61
C GLY A 81 -5.78 13.47 -11.46
N PHE A 82 -6.86 12.97 -10.85
CA PHE A 82 -6.80 11.92 -9.83
C PHE A 82 -6.09 10.67 -10.34
N ALA A 83 -6.50 10.16 -11.51
CA ALA A 83 -5.88 8.97 -12.09
C ALA A 83 -4.38 9.17 -12.36
N LEU A 84 -3.99 10.33 -12.91
CA LEU A 84 -2.59 10.65 -13.19
C LEU A 84 -1.75 10.72 -11.90
N VAL A 85 -2.20 11.49 -10.90
CA VAL A 85 -1.44 11.66 -9.64
C VAL A 85 -1.34 10.35 -8.88
N LEU A 86 -2.41 9.55 -8.83
CA LEU A 86 -2.39 8.23 -8.22
C LEU A 86 -1.35 7.32 -8.87
N LEU A 87 -1.30 7.27 -10.21
CA LEU A 87 -0.34 6.45 -10.93
C LEU A 87 1.11 6.93 -10.72
N LEU A 88 1.32 8.25 -10.67
CA LEU A 88 2.66 8.82 -10.45
C LEU A 88 3.16 8.55 -9.02
N PHE A 89 2.30 8.64 -8.00
CA PHE A 89 2.73 8.44 -6.61
C PHE A 89 2.75 6.97 -6.19
N ALA A 90 1.90 6.13 -6.78
CA ALA A 90 1.86 4.70 -6.47
C ALA A 90 2.73 3.83 -7.38
N GLY A 91 3.14 4.34 -8.55
CA GLY A 91 3.85 3.58 -9.58
C GLY A 91 5.38 3.70 -9.55
N PHE A 92 5.94 4.65 -8.80
CA PHE A 92 7.38 4.92 -8.67
C PHE A 92 7.87 4.66 -7.25
#